data_AF-A0A432MAJ4-F1
#
_entry.id   AF-A0A432MAJ4-F1
#
_cell.length_a   1.000
_cell.length_b   1.000
_cell.length_c   1.000
_cell.angle_alpha   90.00
_cell.angle_beta   90.00
_cell.angle_gamma   90.00
#
_symmetry.space_group_name_H-M   'P 1'
#
loop_
_entity.id
_entity.type
_entity.pdbx_description
1 polymer ?
#
loop_
_entity_poly.entity_id
_entity_poly.type
_entity_poly.pdbx_seq_one_letter_code
_entity_poly.pdbx_strand_id
1 'polypeptide(L)'
;MSASRILTSVWLGLGVAAGAHARDNSAFTVAQHDGSGKALVFQSNVTLKKGDVIKVNASNAQPVMVLQVAMCDDGCLHPRLVRTLPLTPYYAGQTSASQQFVLPEDGQVSFWVQQLGDLPGEPLNAPNGTWTLQYIDPFLRFASQTPYESTKPMPANAFSLDDNMLRARFFHRTFVTVSLADAGQ
;
A
#
# COMPACT_ATOMS: atom_id res chain seq x y z
N MET A 1 75.71 -29.70 7.97
CA MET A 1 74.92 -30.56 8.87
C MET A 1 73.91 -29.69 9.59
N SER A 2 72.62 -30.02 9.45
CA SER A 2 71.50 -29.87 10.42
C SER A 2 71.37 -28.60 11.27
N ALA A 3 70.23 -27.95 11.49
CA ALA A 3 68.84 -28.22 11.16
C ALA A 3 67.98 -26.96 11.43
N SER A 4 66.93 -26.80 10.64
CA SER A 4 65.55 -26.42 11.01
C SER A 4 65.29 -25.50 12.20
N ARG A 5 64.59 -24.38 11.95
CA ARG A 5 63.30 -24.04 12.57
C ARG A 5 62.64 -22.87 11.83
N ILE A 6 61.60 -23.21 11.07
CA ILE A 6 60.65 -22.29 10.44
C ILE A 6 59.60 -21.92 11.50
N LEU A 7 59.37 -20.63 11.71
CA LEU A 7 58.20 -20.11 12.42
C LEU A 7 57.38 -19.29 11.42
N THR A 8 56.40 -19.94 10.81
CA THR A 8 55.36 -19.33 9.98
C THR A 8 54.33 -18.66 10.88
N SER A 9 54.42 -17.33 11.02
CA SER A 9 53.34 -16.52 11.58
C SER A 9 52.24 -16.34 10.53
N VAL A 10 51.15 -17.09 10.66
CA VAL A 10 49.91 -16.90 9.87
C VAL A 10 49.25 -15.62 10.34
N TRP A 11 49.33 -14.57 9.52
CA TRP A 11 48.50 -13.39 9.66
C TRP A 11 47.06 -13.75 9.28
N LEU A 12 46.21 -13.91 10.28
CA LEU A 12 44.75 -13.87 10.14
C LEU A 12 44.37 -12.43 9.75
N GLY A 13 44.37 -12.15 8.45
CA GLY A 13 43.67 -11.01 7.89
C GLY A 13 42.18 -11.23 8.11
N LEU A 14 41.63 -10.67 9.19
CA LEU A 14 40.19 -10.49 9.33
C LEU A 14 39.73 -9.61 8.16
N GLY A 15 39.09 -10.26 7.19
CA GLY A 15 38.41 -9.58 6.11
C GLY A 15 37.43 -8.58 6.71
N VAL A 16 37.63 -7.31 6.39
CA VAL A 16 36.56 -6.32 6.48
C VAL A 16 35.53 -6.80 5.47
N ALA A 17 34.53 -7.54 5.94
CA ALA A 17 33.30 -7.71 5.20
C ALA A 17 32.75 -6.29 5.02
N ALA A 18 33.04 -5.70 3.86
CA ALA A 18 32.28 -4.57 3.39
C ALA A 18 30.83 -5.02 3.44
N GLY A 19 30.10 -4.53 4.44
CA GLY A 19 28.66 -4.63 4.47
C GLY A 19 28.19 -3.94 3.20
N ALA A 20 27.95 -4.74 2.17
CA ALA A 20 27.16 -4.33 1.04
C ALA A 20 25.81 -3.98 1.65
N HIS A 21 25.60 -2.70 1.94
CA HIS A 21 24.27 -2.14 1.92
C HIS A 21 23.78 -2.42 0.50
N ALA A 22 23.06 -3.52 0.34
CA ALA A 22 22.16 -3.67 -0.78
C ALA A 22 21.34 -2.37 -0.75
N ARG A 23 21.57 -1.52 -1.75
CA ARG A 23 20.75 -0.35 -1.97
C ARG A 23 19.36 -0.93 -2.15
N ASP A 24 18.49 -0.76 -1.15
CA ASP A 24 17.13 -1.28 -1.20
C ASP A 24 16.46 -0.72 -2.45
N ASN A 25 16.44 -1.50 -3.52
CA ASN A 25 15.83 -1.16 -4.81
C ASN A 25 14.32 -1.36 -4.73
N SER A 26 13.71 -1.02 -3.60
CA SER A 26 12.27 -1.18 -3.46
C SER A 26 11.54 -0.23 -4.42
N ALA A 27 10.45 -0.69 -5.01
CA ALA A 27 9.56 0.15 -5.80
C ALA A 27 8.90 1.26 -4.95
N PHE A 28 8.85 1.10 -3.63
CA PHE A 28 8.12 1.99 -2.74
C PHE A 28 8.96 2.40 -1.52
N THR A 29 8.55 3.49 -0.88
CA THR A 29 9.06 3.96 0.41
C THR A 29 7.91 4.44 1.29
N VAL A 30 8.18 4.68 2.57
CA VAL A 30 7.23 5.33 3.47
C VAL A 30 7.41 6.84 3.38
N ALA A 31 6.38 7.55 2.88
CA ALA A 31 6.38 9.00 2.74
C ALA A 31 5.93 9.71 4.03
N GLN A 32 5.06 9.08 4.83
CA GLN A 32 4.54 9.67 6.05
C GLN A 32 4.41 8.62 7.17
N HIS A 33 4.76 9.03 8.38
CA HIS A 33 4.51 8.27 9.61
C HIS A 33 3.51 9.01 10.51
N ASP A 34 2.80 8.27 11.36
CA ASP A 34 2.01 8.87 12.45
C ASP A 34 2.91 9.32 13.60
N GLY A 35 2.30 9.98 14.61
CA GLY A 35 3.04 10.43 15.81
C GLY A 35 3.65 9.32 16.65
N SER A 36 3.33 8.04 16.38
CA SER A 36 3.91 6.86 17.01
C SER A 36 4.97 6.15 16.16
N GLY A 37 5.27 6.67 14.95
CA GLY A 37 6.22 6.09 14.02
C GLY A 37 5.67 4.98 13.13
N LYS A 38 4.35 4.79 13.04
CA LYS A 38 3.74 3.83 12.11
C LYS A 38 3.55 4.45 10.73
N ALA A 39 3.80 3.67 9.67
CA ALA A 39 3.61 4.12 8.30
C ALA A 39 2.14 4.46 8.00
N LEU A 40 1.90 5.63 7.41
CA LEU A 40 0.59 6.14 6.99
C LEU A 40 0.44 6.18 5.48
N VAL A 41 1.46 6.70 4.80
CA VAL A 41 1.46 6.91 3.36
C VAL A 41 2.70 6.24 2.77
N PHE A 42 2.49 5.44 1.74
CA PHE A 42 3.54 4.83 0.94
C PHE A 42 3.63 5.55 -0.40
N GLN A 43 4.81 5.63 -0.99
CA GLN A 43 5.03 6.35 -2.25
C GLN A 43 6.00 5.59 -3.14
N SER A 44 5.83 5.65 -4.45
CA SER A 44 6.79 5.06 -5.39
C SER A 44 8.14 5.79 -5.30
N ASN A 45 9.24 5.04 -5.31
CA ASN A 45 10.60 5.60 -5.32
C ASN A 45 10.99 6.20 -6.67
N VAL A 46 10.29 5.79 -7.72
CA VAL A 46 10.50 6.25 -9.09
C VAL A 46 9.23 6.86 -9.66
N THR A 47 9.41 7.73 -10.64
CA THR A 47 8.34 8.27 -11.47
C THR A 47 7.83 7.15 -12.38
N LEU A 48 6.56 6.80 -12.21
CA LEU A 48 5.85 5.84 -13.05
C LEU A 48 5.30 6.54 -14.30
N LYS A 49 5.06 5.77 -15.35
CA LYS A 49 4.59 6.26 -16.64
C LYS A 49 3.08 6.14 -16.79
N LYS A 50 2.51 7.08 -17.53
CA LYS A 50 1.17 6.96 -18.06
C LYS A 50 1.06 5.63 -18.82
N GLY A 51 0.03 4.85 -18.50
CA GLY A 51 -0.15 3.52 -19.08
C GLY A 51 0.37 2.38 -18.20
N ASP A 52 1.22 2.66 -17.19
CA ASP A 52 1.61 1.64 -16.22
C ASP A 52 0.39 1.14 -15.46
N VAL A 53 0.38 -0.15 -15.14
CA VAL A 53 -0.75 -0.80 -14.47
C VAL A 53 -0.40 -1.06 -13.01
N ILE A 54 -1.27 -0.61 -12.11
CA ILE A 54 -1.19 -0.92 -10.68
C ILE A 54 -2.20 -2.01 -10.37
N LYS A 55 -1.74 -3.07 -9.71
CA LYS A 55 -2.59 -4.14 -9.19
C LYS A 55 -2.69 -4.03 -7.67
N VAL A 56 -3.92 -4.07 -7.18
CA VAL A 56 -4.24 -4.02 -5.75
C VAL A 56 -4.98 -5.28 -5.38
N ASN A 57 -4.47 -5.99 -4.37
CA ASN A 57 -5.18 -7.11 -3.75
C ASN A 57 -5.40 -6.78 -2.28
N ALA A 58 -6.61 -6.97 -1.78
CA ALA A 58 -6.92 -6.85 -0.38
C ALA A 58 -7.63 -8.09 0.12
N SER A 59 -7.36 -8.47 1.37
CA SER A 59 -8.05 -9.58 2.03
C SER A 59 -8.36 -9.24 3.48
N ASN A 60 -9.45 -9.83 3.96
CA ASN A 60 -9.99 -9.60 5.29
C ASN A 60 -10.20 -8.09 5.59
N ALA A 61 -10.59 -7.34 4.55
CA ALA A 61 -10.98 -5.95 4.69
C ALA A 61 -12.40 -5.85 5.27
N GLN A 62 -12.66 -4.79 6.01
CA GLN A 62 -13.98 -4.39 6.48
C GLN A 62 -14.72 -3.57 5.42
N PRO A 63 -16.07 -3.63 5.38
CA PRO A 63 -16.96 -2.94 4.43
C PRO A 63 -16.71 -1.46 4.16
N VAL A 64 -15.98 -0.77 5.03
CA VAL A 64 -15.84 0.69 5.03
C VAL A 64 -14.41 1.15 4.76
N MET A 65 -13.52 0.26 4.32
CA MET A 65 -12.14 0.64 4.01
C MET A 65 -11.91 0.88 2.52
N VAL A 66 -11.20 1.96 2.23
CA VAL A 66 -10.76 2.34 0.88
C VAL A 66 -9.24 2.46 0.83
N LEU A 67 -8.67 2.15 -0.33
CA LEU A 67 -7.34 2.59 -0.71
C LEU A 67 -7.47 3.85 -1.54
N GLN A 68 -6.85 4.93 -1.10
CA GLN A 68 -6.66 6.13 -1.89
C GLN A 68 -5.35 6.01 -2.67
N VAL A 69 -5.42 6.42 -3.93
CA VAL A 69 -4.28 6.51 -4.84
C VAL A 69 -4.20 7.94 -5.32
N ALA A 70 -3.10 8.60 -5.01
CA ALA A 70 -2.77 9.91 -5.54
C ALA A 70 -1.54 9.85 -6.43
N MET A 71 -1.51 10.74 -7.41
CA MET A 71 -0.31 11.05 -8.16
C MET A 71 0.27 12.36 -7.65
N CYS A 72 1.58 12.48 -7.71
CA CYS A 72 2.27 13.72 -7.44
C CYS A 72 3.45 13.92 -8.39
N ASP A 73 3.72 15.20 -8.65
CA ASP A 73 4.92 15.66 -9.33
C ASP A 73 6.16 15.47 -8.44
N ASP A 74 7.36 15.66 -9.00
CA ASP A 74 8.62 15.59 -8.27
C ASP A 74 8.59 16.45 -7.01
N GLY A 75 8.77 15.80 -5.84
CA GLY A 75 8.74 16.45 -4.53
C GLY A 75 7.37 16.49 -3.84
N CYS A 76 6.31 15.97 -4.46
CA CYS A 76 4.97 15.75 -3.90
C CYS A 76 4.34 16.91 -3.12
N LEU A 77 4.56 18.13 -3.60
CA LEU A 77 3.96 19.34 -3.04
C LEU A 77 2.45 19.41 -3.24
N HIS A 78 1.93 18.81 -4.32
CA HIS A 78 0.51 18.84 -4.68
C HIS A 78 0.00 17.42 -5.03
N PRO A 79 -0.34 16.59 -4.02
CA PRO A 79 -0.91 15.28 -4.28
C PRO A 79 -2.30 15.41 -4.91
N ARG A 80 -2.50 14.76 -6.05
CA ARG A 80 -3.75 14.74 -6.81
C ARG A 80 -4.36 13.35 -6.76
N LEU A 81 -5.55 13.22 -6.19
CA LEU A 81 -6.23 11.93 -6.13
C LEU A 81 -6.63 11.47 -7.55
N VAL A 82 -6.19 10.26 -7.92
CA VAL A 82 -6.52 9.66 -9.22
C VAL A 82 -7.48 8.49 -9.08
N ARG A 83 -7.51 7.83 -7.92
CA ARG A 83 -8.40 6.70 -7.68
C ARG A 83 -8.72 6.50 -6.21
N THR A 84 -9.98 6.15 -5.94
CA THR A 84 -10.42 5.55 -4.68
C THR A 84 -10.87 4.12 -4.97
N LEU A 85 -10.31 3.15 -4.27
CA LEU A 85 -10.60 1.73 -4.47
C LEU A 85 -11.26 1.14 -3.20
N PRO A 86 -12.48 0.57 -3.28
CA PRO A 86 -13.03 -0.21 -2.17
C PRO A 86 -12.15 -1.42 -1.88
N LEU A 87 -11.81 -1.66 -0.61
CA LEU A 87 -11.04 -2.85 -0.23
C LEU A 87 -11.91 -4.09 -0.02
N THR A 88 -13.23 -3.93 0.01
CA THR A 88 -14.22 -5.00 0.09
C THR A 88 -15.27 -4.87 -1.01
N PRO A 89 -15.53 -5.92 -1.80
CA PRO A 89 -16.67 -5.95 -2.70
C PRO A 89 -17.93 -6.26 -1.87
N TYR A 90 -18.58 -5.22 -1.34
CA TYR A 90 -19.75 -5.33 -0.45
C TYR A 90 -20.89 -6.19 -1.07
N TYR A 91 -20.99 -6.19 -2.40
CA TYR A 91 -22.00 -6.91 -3.17
C TYR A 91 -21.81 -8.43 -3.28
N ALA A 92 -20.61 -8.95 -3.00
CA ALA A 92 -20.29 -10.35 -3.30
C ALA A 92 -20.18 -11.23 -2.04
N GLY A 93 -20.31 -10.66 -0.83
CA GLY A 93 -20.01 -11.38 0.41
C GLY A 93 -18.56 -11.87 0.50
N GLN A 94 -17.67 -11.38 -0.37
CA GLN A 94 -16.28 -11.79 -0.42
C GLN A 94 -15.45 -10.92 0.51
N THR A 95 -14.56 -11.56 1.25
CA THR A 95 -13.60 -10.88 2.15
C THR A 95 -12.34 -10.43 1.42
N SER A 96 -12.27 -10.61 0.10
CA SER A 96 -11.14 -10.24 -0.74
C SER A 96 -11.56 -9.38 -1.92
N ALA A 97 -10.72 -8.40 -2.27
CA ALA A 97 -10.84 -7.59 -3.47
C ALA A 97 -9.57 -7.72 -4.33
N SER A 98 -9.71 -7.82 -5.64
CA SER A 98 -8.59 -7.71 -6.58
C SER A 98 -8.97 -6.73 -7.69
N GLN A 99 -8.20 -5.66 -7.81
CA GLN A 99 -8.46 -4.55 -8.73
C GLN A 99 -7.19 -4.18 -9.48
N GLN A 100 -7.36 -3.73 -10.72
CA GLN A 100 -6.28 -3.18 -11.54
C GLN A 100 -6.72 -1.84 -12.10
N PHE A 101 -5.81 -0.89 -12.21
CA PHE A 101 -6.06 0.37 -12.88
C PHE A 101 -4.81 0.86 -13.60
N VAL A 102 -5.03 1.63 -14.66
CA VAL A 102 -3.99 2.22 -15.50
C VAL A 102 -3.70 3.63 -15.00
N LEU A 103 -2.42 4.00 -14.89
CA LEU A 103 -2.04 5.36 -14.52
C LEU A 103 -2.44 6.36 -15.60
N PRO A 104 -3.15 7.46 -15.25
CA PRO A 104 -3.65 8.43 -16.21
C PRO A 104 -2.57 9.40 -16.73
N GLU A 105 -1.47 9.54 -16.00
CA GLU A 105 -0.35 10.45 -16.30
C GLU A 105 0.98 9.91 -15.75
N ASP A 106 2.08 10.60 -16.07
CA ASP A 106 3.41 10.33 -15.50
C ASP A 106 3.51 10.97 -14.12
N GLY A 107 4.15 10.31 -13.16
CA GLY A 107 4.34 10.88 -11.82
C GLY A 107 4.75 9.85 -10.77
N GLN A 108 5.06 10.32 -9.56
CA GLN A 108 5.15 9.44 -8.40
C GLN A 108 3.73 9.11 -7.92
N VAL A 109 3.56 7.92 -7.35
CA VAL A 109 2.25 7.44 -6.90
C VAL A 109 2.29 7.19 -5.40
N SER A 110 1.34 7.78 -4.69
CA SER A 110 1.17 7.63 -3.25
C SER A 110 -0.09 6.83 -2.91
N PHE A 111 0.03 5.98 -1.91
CA PHE A 111 -1.00 5.05 -1.46
C PHE A 111 -1.23 5.20 0.03
N TRP A 112 -2.49 5.26 0.44
CA TRP A 112 -2.86 5.15 1.84
C TRP A 112 -4.24 4.55 2.01
N VAL A 113 -4.44 3.84 3.11
CA VAL A 113 -5.74 3.25 3.46
C VAL A 113 -6.48 4.21 4.38
N GLN A 114 -7.78 4.37 4.16
CA GLN A 114 -8.68 5.09 5.05
C GLN A 114 -9.86 4.21 5.39
N GLN A 115 -10.36 4.38 6.62
CA GLN A 115 -11.71 3.98 6.97
C GLN A 115 -12.64 5.14 6.62
N LEU A 116 -13.72 4.89 5.90
CA LEU A 116 -14.78 5.87 5.71
C LEU A 116 -15.52 6.03 7.04
N GLY A 117 -15.49 7.24 7.58
CA GLY A 117 -16.32 7.66 8.72
C GLY A 117 -17.67 8.16 8.23
N ASP A 118 -18.70 8.05 9.07
CA ASP A 118 -20.02 8.63 8.85
C ASP A 118 -20.71 8.24 7.54
N LEU A 119 -20.77 6.94 7.24
CA LEU A 119 -21.69 6.47 6.20
C LEU A 119 -23.13 6.63 6.71
N PRO A 120 -23.99 7.44 6.05
CA PRO A 120 -25.41 7.47 6.39
C PRO A 120 -26.00 6.10 6.06
N GLY A 121 -26.19 5.26 7.07
CA GLY A 121 -27.04 4.09 6.94
C GLY A 121 -28.49 4.55 6.97
N GLU A 122 -29.18 4.52 5.83
CA GLU A 122 -30.64 4.64 5.87
C GLU A 122 -31.24 3.28 6.26
N PRO A 123 -32.04 3.21 7.34
CA PRO A 123 -32.77 1.99 7.64
C PRO A 123 -33.85 1.77 6.57
N LEU A 124 -33.71 0.71 5.77
CA LEU A 124 -34.76 0.26 4.86
C LEU A 124 -35.64 -0.77 5.58
N ASN A 125 -36.93 -0.46 5.70
CA ASN A 125 -37.92 -1.42 6.17
C ASN A 125 -38.04 -2.54 5.13
N ALA A 126 -37.52 -3.72 5.44
CA ALA A 126 -37.84 -4.92 4.68
C ALA A 126 -39.36 -5.21 4.85
N PRO A 127 -40.09 -5.63 3.80
CA PRO A 127 -41.53 -5.90 3.86
C PRO A 127 -41.95 -6.94 4.91
N ASN A 128 -41.00 -7.65 5.51
CA ASN A 128 -41.20 -8.71 6.50
C ASN A 128 -40.82 -8.30 7.94
N GLY A 129 -40.60 -7.00 8.23
CA GLY A 129 -40.48 -6.49 9.60
C GLY A 129 -39.13 -6.79 10.30
N THR A 130 -38.16 -7.35 9.59
CA THR A 130 -36.79 -7.48 10.10
C THR A 130 -36.01 -6.24 9.67
N TRP A 131 -35.46 -5.47 10.63
CA TRP A 131 -34.57 -4.36 10.30
C TRP A 131 -33.35 -4.89 9.57
N THR A 132 -33.27 -4.65 8.26
CA THR A 132 -32.04 -4.87 7.50
C THR A 132 -31.38 -3.52 7.31
N LEU A 133 -30.21 -3.33 7.92
CA LEU A 133 -29.30 -2.24 7.55
C LEU A 133 -28.78 -2.54 6.14
N GLN A 134 -29.51 -2.14 5.11
CA GLN A 134 -28.90 -1.91 3.80
C GLN A 134 -28.13 -0.60 3.94
N TYR A 135 -26.82 -0.74 4.18
CA TYR A 135 -25.91 0.37 3.94
C TYR A 135 -26.17 0.84 2.51
N ILE A 136 -26.79 2.01 2.34
CA ILE A 136 -26.87 2.66 1.03
C ILE A 136 -25.43 2.79 0.60
N ASP A 137 -25.11 2.10 -0.47
CA ASP A 137 -23.74 1.91 -0.86
C ASP A 137 -23.12 3.28 -1.16
N PRO A 138 -22.22 3.80 -0.30
CA PRO A 138 -21.43 4.95 -0.70
C PRO A 138 -20.57 4.59 -1.92
N PHE A 139 -20.42 3.28 -2.20
CA PHE A 139 -19.65 2.71 -3.28
C PHE A 139 -20.30 2.67 -4.67
N LEU A 140 -21.59 2.98 -4.78
CA LEU A 140 -22.29 3.13 -6.07
C LEU A 140 -21.82 4.37 -6.85
N ARG A 141 -21.00 5.24 -6.24
CA ARG A 141 -20.49 6.47 -6.84
C ARG A 141 -18.96 6.57 -6.88
N PHE A 142 -18.18 5.49 -6.67
CA PHE A 142 -16.70 5.60 -6.70
C PHE A 142 -16.12 5.73 -8.11
N ALA A 143 -16.24 6.95 -8.61
CA ALA A 143 -15.30 7.62 -9.50
C ALA A 143 -15.02 9.03 -8.95
N SER A 144 -15.01 9.21 -7.63
CA SER A 144 -14.70 10.51 -7.04
C SER A 144 -13.20 10.79 -7.13
N GLN A 145 -12.84 11.91 -7.75
CA GLN A 145 -11.48 12.45 -7.75
C GLN A 145 -11.23 13.37 -6.54
N THR A 146 -12.18 13.49 -5.62
CA THR A 146 -11.99 14.22 -4.36
C THR A 146 -11.60 13.25 -3.24
N PRO A 147 -10.57 13.56 -2.44
CA PRO A 147 -10.28 12.83 -1.21
C PRO A 147 -11.51 12.80 -0.32
N TYR A 148 -11.76 11.69 0.36
CA TYR A 148 -12.69 11.71 1.48
C TYR A 148 -12.04 12.53 2.59
N GLU A 149 -12.41 13.80 2.67
CA GLU A 149 -11.82 14.79 3.60
C GLU A 149 -12.08 14.45 5.07
N SER A 150 -13.11 13.65 5.35
CA SER A 150 -13.53 13.37 6.72
C SER A 150 -12.62 12.39 7.47
N THR A 151 -11.70 11.67 6.83
CA THR A 151 -10.91 10.64 7.52
C THR A 151 -9.41 10.66 7.24
N LYS A 152 -8.64 10.60 8.33
CA LYS A 152 -7.17 10.53 8.30
C LYS A 152 -6.72 9.15 7.78
N PRO A 153 -5.55 9.06 7.12
CA PRO A 153 -4.92 7.79 6.80
C PRO A 153 -4.83 6.87 8.02
N MET A 154 -5.06 5.57 7.82
CA MET A 154 -4.91 4.55 8.85
C MET A 154 -3.45 4.11 8.95
N PRO A 155 -2.90 3.98 10.16
CA PRO A 155 -1.54 3.47 10.34
C PRO A 155 -1.46 1.98 10.00
N ALA A 156 -0.44 1.60 9.23
CA ALA A 156 -0.07 0.21 9.03
C ALA A 156 0.57 -0.35 10.30
N ASN A 157 0.09 -1.51 10.76
CA ASN A 157 0.66 -2.21 11.91
C ASN A 157 1.93 -3.00 11.56
N ALA A 158 2.08 -3.36 10.29
CA ALA A 158 3.28 -3.97 9.73
C ALA A 158 3.29 -3.74 8.21
N PHE A 159 4.47 -3.69 7.61
CA PHE A 159 4.62 -3.65 6.16
C PHE A 159 5.93 -4.28 5.70
N SER A 160 6.00 -4.67 4.42
CA SER A 160 7.23 -5.04 3.71
C SER A 160 7.23 -4.36 2.34
N LEU A 161 8.41 -3.95 1.90
CA LEU A 161 8.64 -3.27 0.62
C LEU A 161 9.70 -4.06 -0.15
N ASP A 162 9.33 -4.55 -1.32
CA ASP A 162 10.21 -5.32 -2.21
C ASP A 162 10.35 -4.58 -3.56
N ASP A 163 11.08 -5.15 -4.52
CA ASP A 163 11.45 -4.52 -5.81
C ASP A 163 10.24 -4.05 -6.65
N ASN A 164 9.06 -4.63 -6.47
CA ASN A 164 7.85 -4.28 -7.24
C ASN A 164 6.58 -4.23 -6.41
N MET A 165 6.68 -4.41 -5.08
CA MET A 165 5.52 -4.73 -4.26
C MET A 165 5.59 -4.07 -2.88
N LEU A 166 4.49 -3.45 -2.49
CA LEU A 166 4.16 -3.06 -1.13
C LEU A 166 3.19 -4.10 -0.55
N ARG A 167 3.49 -4.63 0.62
CA ARG A 167 2.54 -5.41 1.44
C ARG A 167 2.36 -4.72 2.77
N ALA A 168 1.12 -4.39 3.12
CA ALA A 168 0.81 -3.73 4.38
C ALA A 168 -0.31 -4.46 5.11
N ARG A 169 -0.17 -4.55 6.43
CA ARG A 169 -1.19 -5.07 7.35
C ARG A 169 -1.74 -3.92 8.18
N PHE A 170 -3.06 -3.78 8.16
CA PHE A 170 -3.78 -2.76 8.92
C PHE A 170 -4.51 -3.38 10.12
N PHE A 171 -5.37 -2.60 10.75
CA PHE A 171 -6.24 -3.05 11.84
C PHE A 171 -7.10 -4.26 11.41
N HIS A 172 -7.59 -5.04 12.37
CA HIS A 172 -8.37 -6.27 12.14
C HIS A 172 -7.74 -7.34 11.22
N ARG A 173 -6.42 -7.33 11.02
CA ARG A 173 -5.73 -8.23 10.08
C ARG A 173 -6.23 -8.04 8.64
N THR A 174 -6.54 -6.81 8.24
CA THR A 174 -6.69 -6.47 6.83
C THR A 174 -5.32 -6.45 6.17
N PHE A 175 -5.16 -7.16 5.06
CA PHE A 175 -3.94 -7.20 4.28
C PHE A 175 -4.17 -6.51 2.95
N VAL A 176 -3.27 -5.62 2.57
CA VAL A 176 -3.29 -4.94 1.27
C VAL A 176 -1.94 -5.14 0.61
N THR A 177 -1.98 -5.58 -0.65
CA THR A 177 -0.83 -5.72 -1.51
C THR A 177 -1.01 -4.80 -2.71
N VAL A 178 -0.04 -3.93 -2.93
CA VAL A 178 0.04 -3.08 -4.13
C VAL A 178 1.27 -3.53 -4.91
N SER A 179 1.11 -3.82 -6.19
CA SER A 179 2.21 -4.18 -7.07
C SER A 179 2.13 -3.41 -8.37
N LEU A 180 3.29 -3.00 -8.88
CA LEU A 180 3.43 -2.58 -10.27
C LEU A 180 3.25 -3.84 -11.12
N ALA A 181 2.26 -3.86 -12.01
CA ALA A 181 2.18 -4.93 -12.99
C ALA A 181 3.33 -4.72 -13.98
N ASP A 182 4.04 -5.80 -14.33
CA ASP A 182 5.01 -5.75 -15.41
C ASP A 182 4.33 -5.20 -16.65
N ALA A 183 4.96 -4.24 -17.32
CA ALA A 183 4.50 -3.72 -18.60
C ALA A 183 4.67 -4.82 -19.67
N GLY A 184 3.74 -5.78 -19.69
CA GLY A 184 3.80 -6.93 -20.59
C GLY A 184 2.94 -8.11 -20.15
N GLN A 185 1.61 -7.98 -20.25
CA GLN A 185 0.72 -9.09 -20.60
C GLN A 185 -0.37 -8.60 -21.55
#